data_AF-A0A2V9L5K4-F1
#
_entry.id   AF-A0A2V9L5K4-F1
#
_cell.length_a   1.000
_cell.length_b   1.000
_cell.length_c   1.000
_cell.angle_alpha   90.00
_cell.angle_beta   90.00
_cell.angle_gamma   90.00
#
_symmetry.space_group_name_H-M   'P 1'
#
loop_
_entity.id
_entity.type
_entity.pdbx_description
1 polymer ?
#
loop_
_entity_poly.entity_id
_entity_poly.type
_entity_poly.pdbx_seq_one_letter_code
_entity_poly.pdbx_strand_id
1 'polypeptide(L)'
;MRRQRRPTLRQSLFAKNSIGPKDVEAFAYYGALLARLGQSDKALPVLREAVALSPKSFRANFELGRVLLAAGHLEEAENSLLTSAHLAPNFSRTYYLLGTLRQKQNRPAEADRYRGVFKELDKSVENREFPLTDR
;
A
#
# COMPACT_ATOMS: atom_id res chain seq x y z
N MET A 1 17.53 0.09 38.49
CA MET A 1 17.66 -0.36 37.08
C MET A 1 16.93 0.63 36.16
N ARG A 2 17.67 1.44 35.38
CA ARG A 2 17.06 2.39 34.43
C ARG A 2 16.54 1.60 33.21
N ARG A 3 15.22 1.44 33.09
CA ARG A 3 14.59 0.98 31.86
C ARG A 3 14.97 2.00 30.77
N GLN A 4 15.90 1.64 29.89
CA GLN A 4 16.12 2.40 28.67
C GLN A 4 14.79 2.37 27.90
N ARG A 5 14.07 3.49 27.91
CA ARG A 5 12.94 3.69 27.01
C ARG A 5 13.54 3.63 25.61
N ARG A 6 13.32 2.52 24.90
CA ARG A 6 13.68 2.44 23.48
C ARG A 6 12.97 3.62 22.82
N PRO A 7 13.69 4.55 22.17
CA PRO A 7 13.06 5.66 21.49
C PRO A 7 12.05 5.09 20.50
N THR A 8 10.87 5.69 20.42
CA THR A 8 9.92 5.33 19.36
C THR A 8 10.60 5.57 18.02
N LEU A 9 10.21 4.79 17.00
CA LEU A 9 10.79 4.91 15.66
C LEU A 9 10.82 6.38 15.20
N ARG A 10 9.72 7.10 15.41
CA ARG A 10 9.61 8.56 15.33
C ARG A 10 10.76 9.32 16.02
N GLN A 11 11.02 9.12 17.30
CA GLN A 11 12.09 9.84 18.01
C GLN A 11 13.50 9.49 17.51
N SER A 12 13.74 8.21 17.16
CA SER A 12 15.03 7.78 16.62
C SER A 12 15.32 8.38 15.23
N LEU A 13 14.27 8.65 14.46
CA LEU A 13 14.35 9.16 13.10
C LEU A 13 14.33 10.70 13.05
N PHE A 14 13.54 11.40 13.87
CA PHE A 14 13.58 12.87 13.92
C PHE A 14 14.92 13.43 14.44
N ALA A 15 15.66 12.67 15.25
CA ALA A 15 17.01 13.05 15.65
C ALA A 15 18.02 13.02 14.47
N LYS A 16 17.69 12.31 13.38
CA LYS A 16 18.45 12.22 12.14
C LYS A 16 17.63 12.89 11.03
N ASN A 17 17.86 14.17 10.78
CA ASN A 17 17.08 15.02 9.88
C ASN A 17 17.22 14.65 8.37
N SER A 18 17.03 13.38 8.01
CA SER A 18 17.25 12.81 6.69
C SER A 18 16.47 11.49 6.51
N ILE A 19 15.14 11.53 6.70
CA ILE A 19 14.27 10.40 6.34
C ILE A 19 14.21 10.31 4.82
N GLY A 20 14.90 9.33 4.24
CA GLY A 20 14.91 9.11 2.80
C GLY A 20 13.70 8.29 2.34
N PRO A 21 13.38 8.30 1.03
CA PRO A 21 12.38 7.41 0.45
C PRO A 21 12.62 5.92 0.78
N LYS A 22 13.89 5.50 0.91
CA LYS A 22 14.26 4.13 1.31
C LYS A 22 13.82 3.78 2.74
N ASP A 23 13.85 4.76 3.64
CA ASP A 23 13.39 4.55 5.02
C ASP A 23 11.87 4.37 5.04
N VAL A 24 11.12 5.13 4.22
CA VAL A 24 9.65 4.98 4.15
C VAL A 24 9.24 3.65 3.54
N GLU A 25 9.91 3.20 2.48
CA GLU A 25 9.65 1.88 1.89
C GLU A 25 9.91 0.77 2.92
N ALA A 26 10.95 0.87 3.75
CA ALA A 26 11.20 -0.09 4.82
C ALA A 26 10.06 -0.13 5.85
N PHE A 27 9.47 1.02 6.20
CA PHE A 27 8.31 1.07 7.09
C PHE A 27 7.07 0.45 6.44
N ALA A 28 6.85 0.70 5.15
CA ALA A 28 5.76 0.09 4.39
C ALA A 28 5.89 -1.44 4.37
N TYR A 29 7.09 -1.97 4.09
CA TYR A 29 7.35 -3.41 4.12
C TYR A 29 7.20 -3.99 5.52
N TYR A 30 7.68 -3.31 6.56
CA TYR A 30 7.52 -3.76 7.93
C TYR A 30 6.05 -3.85 8.34
N GLY A 31 5.26 -2.82 8.03
CA GLY A 31 3.81 -2.84 8.24
C GLY A 31 3.13 -3.97 7.46
N ALA A 32 3.54 -4.20 6.21
CA ALA A 32 3.02 -5.30 5.39
C ALA A 32 3.32 -6.68 5.99
N LEU A 33 4.53 -6.88 6.54
CA LEU A 33 4.93 -8.11 7.22
C LEU A 33 4.11 -8.33 8.49
N LEU A 34 3.92 -7.31 9.32
CA LEU A 34 3.05 -7.39 10.50
C LEU A 34 1.64 -7.83 10.13
N ALA A 35 1.06 -7.26 9.08
CA ALA A 35 -0.27 -7.64 8.60
C ALA A 35 -0.31 -9.10 8.11
N ARG A 36 0.73 -9.57 7.41
CA ARG A 36 0.82 -10.99 6.98
C ARG A 36 0.95 -11.96 8.15
N LEU A 37 1.50 -11.51 9.28
CA LEU A 37 1.55 -12.27 10.53
C LEU A 37 0.26 -12.20 11.34
N GLY A 38 -0.82 -11.62 10.80
CA GLY A 38 -2.09 -11.44 11.48
C GLY A 38 -2.10 -10.30 12.52
N GLN A 39 -1.02 -9.53 12.62
CA GLN A 39 -0.87 -8.42 13.58
C GLN A 39 -1.33 -7.10 12.96
N SER A 40 -2.56 -7.06 12.47
CA SER A 40 -3.15 -5.90 11.79
C SER A 40 -3.24 -4.66 12.69
N ASP A 41 -3.47 -4.88 13.98
CA ASP A 41 -3.46 -3.89 15.06
C ASP A 41 -2.11 -3.16 15.18
N LYS A 42 -1.00 -3.86 14.93
CA LYS A 42 0.35 -3.27 14.90
C LYS A 42 0.74 -2.75 13.53
N ALA A 43 0.21 -3.33 12.46
CA ALA A 43 0.50 -2.91 11.09
C ALA A 43 -0.04 -1.51 10.79
N LEU A 44 -1.29 -1.22 11.18
CA LEU A 44 -1.94 0.06 10.92
C LEU A 44 -1.17 1.29 11.41
N PRO A 45 -0.71 1.37 12.69
CA PRO A 45 0.05 2.54 13.14
C PRO A 45 1.37 2.71 12.39
N VAL A 46 2.08 1.62 12.08
CA VAL A 46 3.33 1.66 11.29
C VAL A 46 3.08 2.20 9.88
N LEU A 47 2.01 1.73 9.23
CA LEU A 47 1.65 2.14 7.87
C LEU A 47 1.14 3.58 7.82
N ARG A 48 0.38 4.03 8.83
CA ARG A 48 -0.01 5.43 8.98
C ARG A 48 1.21 6.34 9.18
N GLU A 49 2.20 5.89 9.97
CA GLU A 49 3.46 6.61 10.11
C GLU A 49 4.22 6.67 8.78
N ALA A 50 4.29 5.56 8.03
CA ALA A 50 4.92 5.54 6.70
C ALA A 50 4.29 6.55 5.74
N VAL A 51 2.95 6.60 5.70
CA VAL A 51 2.20 7.57 4.86
C VAL A 51 2.40 9.01 5.36
N ALA A 52 2.43 9.24 6.67
CA ALA A 52 2.69 10.57 7.22
C ALA A 52 4.11 11.07 6.89
N LEU A 53 5.09 10.18 6.86
CA LEU A 53 6.49 10.49 6.52
C LEU A 53 6.68 10.74 5.03
N SER A 54 6.00 9.99 4.15
CA SER A 54 5.96 10.28 2.73
C SER A 54 4.56 10.02 2.15
N PRO A 55 3.71 11.05 2.06
CA PRO A 55 2.38 10.94 1.46
C PRO A 55 2.43 10.54 -0.01
N LYS A 56 3.58 10.72 -0.67
CA LYS A 56 3.83 10.39 -2.08
C LYS A 56 4.41 8.98 -2.30
N SER A 57 4.58 8.16 -1.26
CA SER A 57 4.91 6.74 -1.46
C SER A 57 3.66 5.97 -1.88
N PHE A 58 3.61 5.54 -3.15
CA PHE A 58 2.52 4.70 -3.63
C PHE A 58 2.46 3.37 -2.88
N ARG A 59 3.61 2.83 -2.43
CA ARG A 59 3.72 1.57 -1.68
C ARG A 59 3.16 1.71 -0.27
N ALA A 60 3.52 2.76 0.47
CA ALA A 60 2.98 3.01 1.80
C ALA A 60 1.45 3.17 1.76
N ASN A 61 0.94 3.94 0.79
CA ASN A 61 -0.49 4.10 0.55
C ASN A 61 -1.17 2.78 0.14
N PHE A 62 -0.55 1.98 -0.72
CA PHE A 62 -1.06 0.66 -1.10
C PHE A 62 -1.18 -0.29 0.09
N GLU A 63 -0.11 -0.43 0.88
CA GLU A 63 -0.08 -1.33 2.02
C GLU A 63 -1.05 -0.87 3.11
N LEU A 64 -1.13 0.44 3.39
CA LEU A 64 -2.13 1.00 4.30
C LEU A 64 -3.55 0.66 3.83
N GLY A 65 -3.86 0.94 2.56
CA GLY A 65 -5.16 0.66 1.96
C GLY A 65 -5.53 -0.82 2.00
N ARG A 66 -4.57 -1.72 1.74
CA ARG A 66 -4.75 -3.18 1.82
C ARG A 66 -5.12 -3.63 3.23
N VAL A 67 -4.43 -3.14 4.25
CA VAL A 67 -4.68 -3.51 5.65
C VAL A 67 -6.01 -2.94 6.15
N LEU A 68 -6.32 -1.68 5.81
CA LEU A 68 -7.60 -1.04 6.12
C LEU A 68 -8.78 -1.77 5.48
N LEU A 69 -8.65 -2.20 4.22
CA LEU A 69 -9.66 -2.97 3.50
C LEU A 69 -9.94 -4.31 4.20
N ALA A 70 -8.88 -5.01 4.64
CA ALA A 70 -9.02 -6.26 5.38
C ALA A 70 -9.68 -6.05 6.75
N ALA A 71 -9.41 -4.92 7.40
CA ALA A 71 -10.01 -4.53 8.67
C ALA A 71 -11.44 -3.92 8.55
N GLY A 72 -11.95 -3.71 7.33
CA GLY A 72 -13.28 -3.16 7.09
C GLY A 72 -13.38 -1.63 7.18
N HIS A 73 -12.25 -0.91 7.29
CA HIS A 73 -12.22 0.55 7.24
C HIS A 73 -12.28 1.04 5.80
N LEU A 74 -13.45 0.87 5.16
CA LEU A 74 -13.61 1.01 3.71
C LEU A 74 -13.29 2.42 3.19
N GLU A 75 -13.68 3.47 3.92
CA GLU A 75 -13.44 4.86 3.51
C GLU A 75 -11.96 5.25 3.55
N GLU A 76 -11.25 4.93 4.64
CA GLU A 76 -9.80 5.16 4.72
C GLU A 76 -9.03 4.31 3.70
N ALA A 77 -9.50 3.08 3.46
CA ALA A 77 -8.92 2.19 2.45
C ALA A 77 -9.07 2.79 1.05
N GLU A 78 -10.23 3.36 0.74
CA GLU A 78 -10.49 4.04 -0.53
C GLU A 78 -9.50 5.17 -0.77
N ASN A 79 -9.37 6.09 0.19
CA ASN A 79 -8.46 7.23 0.06
C ASN A 79 -7.02 6.77 -0.19
N SER A 80 -6.54 5.81 0.61
CA SER A 80 -5.18 5.27 0.48
C SER A 80 -4.96 4.58 -0.88
N LEU A 81 -5.92 3.78 -1.34
CA LEU A 81 -5.79 3.06 -2.61
C LEU A 81 -5.92 3.99 -3.83
N LEU A 82 -6.79 5.01 -3.78
CA LEU A 82 -6.88 6.01 -4.84
C LEU A 82 -5.60 6.84 -4.93
N THR A 83 -5.00 7.23 -3.80
CA THR A 83 -3.69 7.90 -3.79
C THR A 83 -2.61 7.00 -4.39
N SER A 84 -2.59 5.71 -4.03
CA SER A 84 -1.65 4.75 -4.64
C SER A 84 -1.83 4.64 -6.16
N ALA A 85 -3.07 4.57 -6.65
CA ALA A 85 -3.37 4.49 -8.08
C ALA A 85 -2.96 5.77 -8.83
N HIS A 86 -3.13 6.94 -8.20
CA HIS A 86 -2.69 8.20 -8.76
C HIS A 86 -1.15 8.30 -8.89
N LEU A 87 -0.44 7.83 -7.86
CA LEU A 87 1.03 7.89 -7.82
C LEU A 87 1.70 6.82 -8.70
N ALA A 88 1.08 5.65 -8.84
CA ALA A 88 1.58 4.54 -9.64
C ALA A 88 0.45 3.91 -10.48
N PRO A 89 0.04 4.56 -11.59
CA PRO A 89 -1.10 4.14 -12.41
C PRO A 89 -0.88 2.85 -13.18
N ASN A 90 0.35 2.33 -13.22
CA ASN A 90 0.68 1.02 -13.80
C ASN A 90 0.78 -0.10 -12.75
N PHE A 91 0.58 0.20 -11.46
CA PHE A 91 0.65 -0.81 -10.41
C PHE A 91 -0.67 -1.57 -10.32
N SER A 92 -0.79 -2.63 -11.13
CA SER A 92 -2.00 -3.44 -11.32
C SER A 92 -2.67 -3.86 -9.99
N ARG A 93 -1.87 -4.24 -8.99
CA ARG A 93 -2.36 -4.69 -7.67
C ARG A 93 -3.25 -3.66 -6.96
N THR A 94 -3.03 -2.36 -7.15
CA THR A 94 -3.90 -1.33 -6.58
C THR A 94 -5.32 -1.41 -7.15
N TYR A 95 -5.45 -1.62 -8.46
CA TYR A 95 -6.75 -1.75 -9.13
C TYR A 95 -7.50 -3.03 -8.74
N TYR A 96 -6.78 -4.12 -8.48
CA TYR A 96 -7.38 -5.32 -7.90
C TYR A 96 -8.04 -5.03 -6.53
N LEU A 97 -7.35 -4.29 -5.66
CA LEU A 97 -7.89 -3.92 -4.34
C LEU A 97 -9.01 -2.88 -4.43
N LEU A 98 -8.94 -1.91 -5.34
CA LEU A 98 -10.04 -0.97 -5.60
C LEU A 98 -11.29 -1.71 -6.11
N GLY A 99 -11.12 -2.71 -6.98
CA GLY A 99 -12.23 -3.57 -7.40
C GLY A 99 -12.86 -4.30 -6.21
N THR A 100 -12.04 -4.90 -5.35
CA THR A 100 -12.50 -5.60 -4.13
C THR A 100 -13.21 -4.66 -3.16
N LEU A 101 -12.68 -3.45 -2.97
CA LEU A 101 -13.29 -2.39 -2.16
C LEU A 101 -14.68 -2.02 -2.67
N ARG A 102 -14.83 -1.79 -3.99
CA ARG A 102 -16.11 -1.44 -4.60
C ARG A 102 -17.15 -2.53 -4.45
N GLN A 103 -16.76 -3.80 -4.47
CA GLN A 103 -17.67 -4.90 -4.17
C GLN A 103 -18.15 -4.88 -2.72
N LYS A 104 -17.25 -4.66 -1.75
CA LYS A 104 -17.61 -4.53 -0.34
C LYS A 104 -18.53 -3.33 -0.06
N GLN A 105 -18.45 -2.28 -0.88
CA GLN A 105 -19.33 -1.12 -0.84
C GLN A 105 -20.64 -1.32 -1.63
N ASN A 106 -20.91 -2.50 -2.18
CA ASN A 106 -22.07 -2.79 -3.01
C ASN A 106 -22.16 -1.91 -4.29
N ARG A 107 -21.01 -1.60 -4.89
CA ARG A 107 -20.85 -0.81 -6.14
C ARG A 107 -20.28 -1.68 -7.27
N PRO A 108 -21.03 -2.67 -7.79
CA PRO A 108 -20.50 -3.69 -8.71
C PRO A 108 -20.03 -3.12 -10.05
N ALA A 109 -20.73 -2.14 -10.61
CA ALA A 109 -20.34 -1.53 -11.89
C ALA A 109 -18.94 -0.89 -11.85
N GLU A 110 -18.58 -0.27 -10.72
CA GLU A 110 -17.24 0.29 -10.53
C GLU A 110 -16.20 -0.79 -10.23
N ALA A 111 -16.58 -1.85 -9.53
CA ALA A 111 -15.71 -2.99 -9.33
C ALA A 111 -15.29 -3.62 -10.66
N ASP A 112 -16.22 -3.78 -11.59
CA ASP A 112 -15.95 -4.34 -12.93
C ASP A 112 -15.02 -3.45 -13.75
N ARG A 113 -15.16 -2.12 -13.63
CA ARG A 113 -14.23 -1.16 -14.25
C ARG A 113 -12.80 -1.37 -13.73
N TYR A 114 -12.60 -1.41 -12.41
CA TYR A 114 -11.27 -1.61 -11.84
C TYR A 114 -10.67 -2.99 -12.14
N ARG A 115 -11.51 -4.04 -12.20
CA ARG A 115 -11.11 -5.37 -12.64
C ARG A 115 -10.65 -5.39 -14.10
N GLY A 116 -11.31 -4.62 -14.97
CA GLY A 116 -10.88 -4.41 -16.35
C GLY A 116 -9.49 -3.80 -16.40
N VAL A 117 -9.26 -2.69 -15.69
CA VAL A 117 -7.95 -2.03 -15.63
C VAL A 117 -6.87 -2.97 -15.09
N PHE A 118 -7.15 -3.72 -14.02
CA PHE A 118 -6.23 -4.72 -13.50
C PHE A 118 -5.79 -5.73 -14.57
N LYS A 119 -6.74 -6.33 -15.30
CA LYS A 119 -6.46 -7.31 -16.36
C LYS A 119 -5.61 -6.74 -17.49
N GLU A 120 -5.90 -5.52 -17.93
CA GLU A 120 -5.15 -4.87 -19.00
C GLU A 120 -3.70 -4.57 -18.58
N LEU A 121 -3.50 -4.10 -17.35
CA LEU A 121 -2.15 -3.85 -16.82
C LEU A 121 -1.36 -5.14 -16.61
N ASP A 122 -2.01 -6.22 -16.15
CA ASP A 122 -1.35 -7.51 -15.91
C ASP A 122 -0.84 -8.14 -17.21
N LYS A 123 -1.69 -8.21 -18.24
CA LYS A 123 -1.29 -8.63 -19.60
C LYS A 123 -0.18 -7.76 -20.18
N SER A 124 -0.24 -6.45 -19.93
CA SER A 124 0.78 -5.54 -20.43
C SER A 124 2.15 -5.78 -19.79
N VAL A 125 2.24 -6.27 -18.55
CA VAL A 125 3.50 -6.65 -17.90
C VAL A 125 4.03 -7.93 -18.51
N GLU A 126 3.19 -8.95 -18.67
CA GLU A 126 3.57 -10.24 -19.30
C GLU A 126 4.13 -10.03 -20.71
N ASN A 127 3.48 -9.21 -21.53
CA ASN A 127 3.91 -8.90 -22.89
C ASN A 127 5.21 -8.07 -22.98
N ARG A 128 5.62 -7.40 -21.90
CA ARG A 128 6.86 -6.61 -21.85
C ARG A 128 8.07 -7.41 -21.40
N GLU A 129 7.89 -8.42 -20.56
CA GLU A 129 8.97 -9.29 -20.08
C GLU A 129 9.29 -10.42 -21.08
N PHE A 130 8.35 -10.74 -21.97
CA PHE A 130 8.54 -11.70 -23.06
C PHE A 130 8.11 -11.07 -24.39
N PRO A 131 8.95 -10.23 -25.03
CA PRO A 131 8.76 -9.99 -26.45
C PRO A 131 8.91 -11.36 -27.11
N LEU A 132 7.82 -11.88 -27.68
CA LEU A 132 7.92 -12.96 -28.66
C LEU A 132 8.76 -12.38 -29.80
N THR A 133 10.06 -12.61 -29.76
CA THR A 133 10.91 -12.47 -30.92
C THR A 133 10.47 -13.60 -31.85
N ASP A 134 9.53 -13.27 -32.74
CA ASP A 134 9.25 -14.06 -33.93
C ASP A 134 10.59 -14.40 -34.59
N ARG A 135 10.82 -15.70 -34.75
CA ARG A 135 11.89 -16.27 -35.58
C ARG A 135 11.31 -16.68 -36.93
#